data_AF-A0A089WJQ6-F1
#
_entry.id   AF-A0A089WJQ6-F1
#
_cell.length_a   1.000
_cell.length_b   1.000
_cell.length_c   1.000
_cell.angle_alpha   90.00
_cell.angle_beta   90.00
_cell.angle_gamma   90.00
#
_symmetry.space_group_name_H-M   'P 1'
#
loop_
_entity.id
_entity.type
_entity.pdbx_description
1 polymer ?
#
loop_
_entity_poly.entity_id
_entity_poly.type
_entity_poly.pdbx_seq_one_letter_code
_entity_poly.pdbx_strand_id
1 'polypeptide(L)'
;MPPPHYPRRKVFFAFLLCPFFAGLALVPFILISVMVAVFSKPKLIGEVRAGELFSLFLVMPLLAQLLFLIPAFVIGLWISMRKVEGCRRNYLTIALAGAGVALGWSLAMLLIISSGREEGGVVEQMLSLLPGFVMSAVTLGLTAFWFLPKRLSGEAVNQGR
;
A
#
# COMPACT_ATOMS: atom_id res chain seq x y z
N MET A 1 36.88 2.62 -5.74
CA MET A 1 35.73 3.51 -5.50
C MET A 1 34.93 2.95 -4.33
N PRO A 2 34.61 3.74 -3.30
CA PRO A 2 33.75 3.26 -2.22
C PRO A 2 32.41 2.79 -2.82
N PRO A 3 31.83 1.69 -2.33
CA PRO A 3 30.58 1.19 -2.88
C PRO A 3 29.49 2.26 -2.74
N PRO A 4 28.60 2.42 -3.73
CA PRO A 4 27.52 3.39 -3.66
C PRO A 4 26.73 3.16 -2.36
N HIS A 5 26.69 4.19 -1.52
CA HIS A 5 26.07 4.10 -0.20
C HIS A 5 24.57 3.78 -0.37
N TYR A 6 24.13 2.65 0.18
CA TYR A 6 22.73 2.23 0.06
C TYR A 6 21.80 3.33 0.65
N PRO A 7 20.79 3.81 -0.09
CA PRO A 7 19.96 4.94 0.32
C PRO A 7 18.89 4.53 1.35
N ARG A 8 19.31 4.03 2.52
CA ARG A 8 18.44 3.45 3.58
C ARG A 8 17.26 4.34 3.96
N ARG A 9 17.50 5.64 4.13
CA ARG A 9 16.46 6.61 4.52
C ARG A 9 15.40 6.77 3.43
N LYS A 10 15.82 6.91 2.16
CA LYS A 10 14.90 7.05 1.03
C LYS A 10 14.01 5.82 0.88
N VAL A 11 14.60 4.62 0.97
CA VAL A 11 13.85 3.36 0.87
C VAL A 11 12.87 3.24 2.05
N PHE A 12 13.32 3.49 3.27
CA PHE A 12 12.46 3.43 4.46
C PHE A 12 11.24 4.35 4.34
N PHE A 13 11.44 5.64 4.00
CA PHE A 13 10.33 6.58 3.87
C PHE A 13 9.38 6.25 2.70
N ALA A 14 9.90 5.68 1.61
CA ALA A 14 9.06 5.25 0.49
C ALA A 14 8.06 4.16 0.91
N PHE A 15 8.51 3.17 1.70
CA PHE A 15 7.64 2.13 2.24
C PHE A 15 6.76 2.64 3.38
N LEU A 16 7.27 3.53 4.24
CA LEU A 16 6.50 4.09 5.36
C LEU A 16 5.32 4.95 4.89
N LEU A 17 5.51 5.74 3.84
CA LEU A 17 4.47 6.62 3.28
C LEU A 17 3.61 5.93 2.21
N CYS A 18 3.90 4.68 1.88
CA CYS A 18 3.14 3.90 0.90
C CYS A 18 1.63 3.87 1.21
N PRO A 19 1.17 3.65 2.45
CA PRO A 19 -0.26 3.67 2.77
C PRO A 19 -0.91 5.04 2.57
N PHE A 20 -0.20 6.12 2.91
CA PHE A 20 -0.66 7.48 2.66
C PHE A 20 -0.92 7.73 1.17
N PHE A 21 0.04 7.39 0.30
CA PHE A 21 -0.12 7.54 -1.14
C PHE A 21 -1.19 6.62 -1.72
N ALA A 22 -1.33 5.39 -1.21
CA ALA A 22 -2.41 4.49 -1.59
C ALA A 22 -3.78 5.06 -1.21
N GLY A 23 -3.92 5.60 0.00
CA GLY A 23 -5.14 6.27 0.45
C GLY A 23 -5.45 7.51 -0.38
N LEU A 24 -4.45 8.31 -0.74
CA LEU A 24 -4.60 9.48 -1.60
C LEU A 24 -5.03 9.10 -3.02
N ALA A 25 -4.50 8.00 -3.57
CA ALA A 25 -4.91 7.48 -4.86
C ALA A 25 -6.34 6.90 -4.86
N LEU A 26 -6.84 6.42 -3.71
CA LEU A 26 -8.20 5.87 -3.59
C LEU A 26 -9.28 6.95 -3.68
N VAL A 27 -9.00 8.16 -3.17
CA VAL A 27 -9.99 9.26 -3.14
C VAL A 27 -10.50 9.67 -4.53
N PRO A 28 -9.67 9.93 -5.56
CA PRO A 28 -10.16 10.27 -6.89
C PRO A 28 -10.98 9.13 -7.50
N PHE A 29 -10.65 7.86 -7.22
CA PHE A 29 -11.48 6.73 -7.65
C PHE A 29 -12.87 6.77 -7.03
N ILE A 30 -12.97 7.05 -5.73
CA ILE A 30 -14.26 7.22 -5.03
C ILE A 30 -15.01 8.40 -5.62
N LEU A 31 -14.34 9.53 -5.86
CA LEU A 31 -14.96 10.72 -6.42
C LEU A 31 -15.56 10.44 -7.81
N ILE A 32 -14.81 9.75 -8.68
CA ILE A 32 -15.29 9.35 -10.01
C ILE A 32 -16.48 8.39 -9.88
N SER A 33 -16.39 7.41 -8.98
CA SER A 33 -17.48 6.46 -8.74
C SER A 33 -18.77 7.17 -8.27
N VAL A 34 -18.64 8.14 -7.36
CA VAL A 34 -19.75 8.98 -6.90
C VAL A 34 -20.30 9.81 -8.05
N MET A 35 -19.45 10.44 -8.87
CA MET A 35 -19.89 11.21 -10.04
C MET A 35 -20.70 10.34 -11.02
N VAL A 36 -20.22 9.15 -11.36
CA VAL A 36 -20.93 8.20 -12.23
C VAL A 36 -22.28 7.79 -11.63
N ALA A 37 -22.32 7.50 -10.32
CA ALA A 37 -23.54 7.15 -9.62
C ALA A 37 -24.54 8.32 -9.60
N VAL A 38 -24.04 9.53 -9.41
CA VAL A 38 -24.81 10.78 -9.44
C VAL A 38 -25.42 11.04 -10.84
N PHE A 39 -24.65 10.86 -11.91
CA PHE A 39 -25.17 10.98 -13.28
C PHE A 39 -26.22 9.92 -13.60
N SER A 40 -26.12 8.74 -12.99
CA SER A 40 -27.09 7.65 -13.16
C SER A 40 -28.35 7.83 -12.29
N LYS A 41 -28.27 8.55 -11.16
CA LYS A 41 -29.37 8.78 -10.21
C LYS A 41 -29.31 10.22 -9.65
N PRO A 42 -29.89 11.22 -10.36
CA PRO A 42 -29.76 12.64 -10.00
C PRO A 42 -30.41 13.03 -8.66
N LYS A 43 -31.23 12.16 -8.06
CA LYS A 43 -31.82 12.38 -6.72
C LYS A 43 -30.78 12.46 -5.59
N LEU A 44 -29.53 12.03 -5.79
CA LEU A 44 -28.46 12.08 -4.78
C LEU A 44 -27.71 13.42 -4.73
N ILE A 45 -27.90 14.32 -5.70
CA ILE A 45 -27.13 15.59 -5.81
C ILE A 45 -27.36 16.53 -4.64
N GLY A 46 -28.54 16.50 -4.02
CA GLY A 46 -28.90 17.38 -2.90
C GLY A 46 -28.31 16.98 -1.54
N GLU A 47 -27.85 15.73 -1.40
CA GLU A 47 -27.47 15.17 -0.09
C GLU A 47 -25.94 15.18 0.14
N VAL A 48 -25.15 15.14 -0.93
CA VAL A 48 -23.69 15.16 -0.82
C VAL A 48 -23.18 16.59 -0.71
N ARG A 49 -22.94 17.05 0.52
CA ARG A 49 -22.25 18.33 0.77
C ARG A 49 -20.86 18.23 0.15
N ALA A 50 -20.57 19.03 -0.88
CA ALA A 50 -19.24 19.07 -1.52
C ALA A 50 -18.08 19.30 -0.51
N GLY A 51 -18.36 19.93 0.63
CA GLY A 51 -17.41 20.07 1.74
C GLY A 51 -17.02 18.75 2.42
N GLU A 52 -17.94 17.77 2.52
CA GLU A 52 -17.62 16.43 3.03
C GLU A 52 -16.69 15.69 2.07
N LEU A 53 -16.93 15.78 0.76
CA LEU A 53 -16.08 15.16 -0.26
C LEU A 53 -14.64 15.70 -0.21
N PHE A 54 -14.46 16.99 0.05
CA PHE A 54 -13.13 17.58 0.21
C PHE A 54 -12.46 17.12 1.53
N SER A 55 -13.23 17.01 2.62
CA SER A 55 -12.70 16.50 3.89
C SER A 55 -12.23 15.05 3.79
N LEU A 56 -12.92 14.21 2.99
CA LEU A 56 -12.52 12.83 2.71
C LEU A 56 -11.15 12.76 2.02
N PHE A 57 -10.76 13.79 1.25
CA PHE A 57 -9.46 13.87 0.59
C PHE A 57 -8.29 13.95 1.57
N LEU A 58 -8.50 14.55 2.74
CA LEU A 58 -7.50 14.61 3.80
C LEU A 58 -7.66 13.45 4.80
N VAL A 59 -8.89 13.13 5.17
CA VAL A 59 -9.17 12.13 6.22
C VAL A 59 -8.82 10.72 5.77
N MET A 60 -9.15 10.33 4.53
CA MET A 60 -8.91 8.95 4.07
C MET A 60 -7.42 8.58 3.99
N PRO A 61 -6.53 9.42 3.41
CA PRO A 61 -5.10 9.13 3.41
C PRO A 61 -4.50 9.11 4.82
N LEU A 62 -4.96 10.01 5.70
CA LEU A 62 -4.49 10.06 7.08
C LEU A 62 -4.91 8.80 7.84
N LEU A 63 -6.16 8.36 7.65
CA LEU A 63 -6.71 7.16 8.28
C LEU A 63 -6.01 5.90 7.76
N ALA A 64 -5.79 5.80 6.44
CA ALA A 64 -5.03 4.72 5.84
C ALA A 64 -3.60 4.66 6.40
N GLN A 65 -2.94 5.83 6.51
CA GLN A 65 -1.61 5.93 7.11
C GLN A 65 -1.62 5.51 8.58
N LEU A 66 -2.61 5.92 9.37
CA LEU A 66 -2.69 5.60 10.80
C LEU A 66 -2.94 4.10 11.02
N LEU A 67 -3.90 3.52 10.28
CA LEU A 67 -4.25 2.10 10.37
C LEU A 67 -3.10 1.19 9.93
N PHE A 68 -2.38 1.58 8.88
CA PHE A 68 -1.28 0.77 8.33
C PHE A 68 0.10 1.29 8.73
N LEU A 69 0.21 2.20 9.71
CA LEU A 69 1.48 2.78 10.14
C LEU A 69 2.43 1.69 10.63
N ILE A 70 1.91 0.82 11.51
CA ILE A 70 2.67 -0.26 12.13
C ILE A 70 3.17 -1.27 11.07
N PRO A 71 2.31 -1.87 10.22
CA PRO A 71 2.79 -2.80 9.19
C PRO A 71 3.74 -2.14 8.19
N ALA A 72 3.48 -0.89 7.78
CA ALA A 72 4.37 -0.14 6.88
C ALA A 72 5.74 0.14 7.52
N PHE A 73 5.75 0.47 8.82
CA PHE A 73 6.98 0.68 9.58
C PHE A 73 7.81 -0.61 9.66
N VAL A 74 7.19 -1.75 9.99
CA VAL A 74 7.87 -3.05 10.10
C VAL A 74 8.48 -3.46 8.76
N ILE A 75 7.72 -3.36 7.67
CA ILE A 75 8.21 -3.68 6.32
C ILE A 75 9.34 -2.73 5.92
N GLY A 76 9.15 -1.42 6.10
CA GLY A 76 10.15 -0.41 5.76
C GLY A 76 11.46 -0.63 6.50
N LEU A 77 11.39 -0.94 7.81
CA LEU A 77 12.55 -1.26 8.63
C LEU A 77 13.26 -2.52 8.13
N TRP A 78 12.51 -3.60 7.89
CA TRP A 78 13.04 -4.87 7.41
C TRP A 78 13.79 -4.72 6.08
N ILE A 79 13.18 -4.05 5.10
CA ILE A 79 13.80 -3.80 3.78
C ILE A 79 15.05 -2.93 3.91
N SER A 80 14.99 -1.88 4.73
CA SER A 80 16.11 -0.96 4.94
C SER A 80 17.31 -1.63 5.63
N MET A 81 17.06 -2.53 6.60
CA MET A 81 18.10 -3.29 7.28
C MET A 81 18.73 -4.36 6.38
N ARG A 82 17.92 -5.05 5.56
CA ARG A 82 18.38 -6.09 4.64
C ARG A 82 19.11 -5.56 3.41
N LYS A 83 19.14 -4.23 3.20
CA LYS A 83 19.74 -3.56 2.03
C LYS A 83 19.28 -4.20 0.73
N VAL A 84 17.97 -4.43 0.60
CA VAL A 84 17.41 -5.15 -0.55
C VAL A 84 17.67 -4.36 -1.83
N GLU A 85 18.24 -5.02 -2.82
CA GLU A 85 18.53 -4.44 -4.14
C GLU A 85 17.41 -4.76 -5.14
N GLY A 86 17.30 -3.91 -6.18
CA GLY A 86 16.30 -4.04 -7.23
C GLY A 86 16.59 -5.24 -8.13
N CYS A 87 15.92 -6.35 -7.84
CA CYS A 87 15.92 -7.59 -8.64
C CYS A 87 14.49 -8.13 -8.71
N ARG A 88 14.12 -8.77 -9.83
CA ARG A 88 12.77 -9.32 -10.05
C ARG A 88 12.31 -10.23 -8.92
N ARG A 89 13.20 -11.08 -8.42
CA ARG A 89 12.92 -11.97 -7.26
C ARG A 89 12.63 -11.16 -6.00
N ASN A 90 13.38 -10.10 -5.74
CA ASN A 90 13.19 -9.26 -4.55
C ASN A 90 11.89 -8.45 -4.61
N TYR A 91 11.49 -7.96 -5.78
CA TYR A 91 10.20 -7.29 -5.95
C TYR A 91 9.04 -8.22 -5.63
N LEU A 92 9.10 -9.47 -6.10
CA LEU A 92 8.08 -10.48 -5.86
C LEU A 92 8.03 -10.87 -4.37
N THR A 93 9.19 -11.04 -3.73
CA THR A 93 9.26 -11.29 -2.29
C THR A 93 8.70 -10.13 -1.47
N ILE A 94 9.01 -8.88 -1.82
CA ILE A 94 8.50 -7.68 -1.13
C ILE A 94 6.98 -7.58 -1.31
N ALA A 95 6.47 -7.81 -2.53
CA ALA A 95 5.04 -7.79 -2.81
C ALA A 95 4.28 -8.86 -2.01
N LEU A 96 4.78 -10.10 -1.98
CA LEU A 96 4.16 -11.20 -1.22
C LEU A 96 4.26 -11.00 0.28
N ALA A 97 5.44 -10.61 0.80
CA ALA A 97 5.63 -10.34 2.22
C ALA A 97 4.74 -9.18 2.67
N GLY A 98 4.68 -8.13 1.85
CA GLY A 98 3.85 -6.97 2.08
C GLY A 98 2.36 -7.29 2.12
N ALA A 99 1.88 -8.04 1.15
CA ALA A 99 0.49 -8.48 1.09
C ALA A 99 0.13 -9.43 2.23
N GLY A 100 1.04 -10.33 2.62
CA GLY A 100 0.87 -11.21 3.77
C GLY A 100 0.79 -10.44 5.09
N VAL A 101 1.65 -9.45 5.30
CA VAL A 101 1.61 -8.57 6.47
C VAL A 101 0.32 -7.75 6.49
N ALA A 102 -0.10 -7.19 5.35
CA ALA A 102 -1.35 -6.44 5.24
C ALA A 102 -2.58 -7.31 5.53
N LEU A 103 -2.59 -8.56 5.04
CA LEU A 103 -3.68 -9.51 5.27
C LEU A 103 -3.70 -9.97 6.73
N GLY A 104 -2.55 -10.32 7.32
CA GLY A 104 -2.44 -10.67 8.73
C GLY A 104 -2.86 -9.52 9.65
N TRP A 105 -2.49 -8.28 9.29
CA TRP A 105 -2.90 -7.08 10.03
C TRP A 105 -4.41 -6.83 9.92
N SER A 106 -4.98 -6.96 8.72
CA SER A 106 -6.42 -6.80 8.49
C SER A 106 -7.22 -7.85 9.24
N LEU A 107 -6.74 -9.10 9.26
CA LEU A 107 -7.34 -10.18 10.04
C LEU A 107 -7.25 -9.92 11.54
N ALA A 108 -6.11 -9.45 12.04
CA ALA A 108 -5.96 -9.09 13.45
C ALA A 108 -6.94 -7.96 13.86
N MET A 109 -7.09 -6.93 13.03
CA MET A 109 -8.07 -5.86 13.25
C MET A 109 -9.50 -6.39 13.26
N LEU A 110 -9.85 -7.26 12.30
CA LEU A 110 -11.16 -7.90 12.26
C LEU A 110 -11.43 -8.71 13.53
N LEU A 111 -10.47 -9.52 13.99
CA LEU A 111 -10.61 -10.32 15.21
C LEU A 111 -10.80 -9.44 16.45
N ILE A 112 -10.03 -8.35 16.59
CA ILE A 112 -10.18 -7.40 17.70
C ILE A 112 -11.59 -6.77 17.69
N ILE A 113 -12.10 -6.41 16.52
CA ILE A 113 -13.43 -5.79 16.37
C ILE A 113 -14.54 -6.83 16.56
N SER A 114 -14.36 -8.05 16.07
CA SER A 114 -15.37 -9.12 16.09
C SER A 114 -15.41 -9.90 17.40
N SER A 115 -14.48 -9.65 18.33
CA SER A 115 -14.42 -10.28 19.66
C SER A 115 -15.72 -10.14 20.49
N GLY A 116 -16.71 -9.36 20.03
CA GLY A 116 -18.01 -9.17 20.67
C GLY A 116 -19.25 -9.47 19.80
N ARG A 117 -19.14 -10.13 18.63
CA ARG A 117 -20.29 -10.44 17.76
C ARG A 117 -20.27 -11.90 17.28
N GLU A 118 -21.44 -12.54 17.34
CA GLU A 118 -21.64 -13.97 17.03
C GLU A 118 -21.25 -14.35 15.59
N GLU A 119 -20.80 -15.59 15.49
CA GLU A 119 -20.16 -16.26 14.37
C GLU A 119 -21.12 -16.43 13.18
N GLY A 120 -20.95 -15.60 12.15
CA GLY A 120 -21.67 -15.76 10.89
C GLY A 120 -20.89 -15.16 9.73
N GLY A 121 -20.22 -16.02 8.96
CA GLY A 121 -19.64 -15.65 7.66
C GLY A 121 -18.13 -15.44 7.57
N VAL A 122 -17.30 -16.18 8.32
CA VAL A 122 -15.83 -16.11 8.24
C VAL A 122 -15.31 -16.28 6.81
N VAL A 123 -15.95 -17.16 6.01
CA VAL A 123 -15.56 -17.41 4.62
C VAL A 123 -15.84 -16.20 3.72
N GLU A 124 -16.99 -15.54 3.89
CA GLU A 124 -17.32 -14.32 3.12
C GLU A 124 -16.42 -13.15 3.50
N GLN A 125 -16.09 -13.02 4.79
CA GLN A 125 -15.13 -12.03 5.29
C GLN A 125 -13.73 -12.28 4.72
N MET A 126 -13.26 -13.54 4.68
CA MET A 126 -11.98 -13.87 4.05
C MET A 126 -11.96 -13.55 2.55
N LEU A 127 -13.05 -13.82 1.82
CA LEU A 127 -13.14 -13.50 0.41
C LEU A 127 -13.09 -11.98 0.16
N SER A 128 -13.69 -11.20 1.07
CA SER A 128 -13.66 -9.74 1.04
C SER A 128 -12.26 -9.14 1.25
N LEU A 129 -11.32 -9.89 1.85
CA LEU A 129 -9.93 -9.46 2.03
C LEU A 129 -9.05 -9.66 0.79
N LEU A 130 -9.47 -10.51 -0.15
CA LEU A 130 -8.69 -10.84 -1.34
C LEU A 130 -8.35 -9.61 -2.22
N PRO A 131 -9.28 -8.67 -2.49
CA PRO A 131 -8.95 -7.44 -3.20
C PRO A 131 -7.92 -6.59 -2.46
N GLY A 132 -8.00 -6.53 -1.12
CA GLY A 132 -7.03 -5.82 -0.29
C GLY A 132 -5.62 -6.42 -0.36
N PHE A 133 -5.53 -7.75 -0.41
CA PHE A 133 -4.28 -8.46 -0.64
C PHE A 133 -3.66 -8.12 -2.00
N VAL A 134 -4.44 -8.20 -3.08
CA VAL A 134 -3.96 -7.90 -4.44
C VAL A 134 -3.52 -6.45 -4.55
N MET A 135 -4.33 -5.50 -4.06
CA MET A 135 -3.98 -4.08 -4.08
C MET A 135 -2.69 -3.82 -3.28
N SER A 136 -2.55 -4.40 -2.10
CA SER A 136 -1.34 -4.26 -1.27
C SER A 136 -0.11 -4.83 -1.99
N ALA A 137 -0.23 -5.99 -2.63
CA ALA A 137 0.84 -6.61 -3.40
C ALA A 137 1.29 -5.71 -4.57
N VAL A 138 0.32 -5.18 -5.32
CA VAL A 138 0.59 -4.29 -6.46
C VAL A 138 1.24 -3.00 -6.00
N THR A 139 0.68 -2.32 -5.00
CA THR A 139 1.21 -1.04 -4.51
C THR A 139 2.62 -1.21 -3.95
N LEU A 140 2.88 -2.22 -3.13
CA LEU A 140 4.21 -2.46 -2.56
C LEU A 140 5.21 -2.92 -3.62
N GLY A 141 4.79 -3.73 -4.59
CA GLY A 141 5.60 -4.11 -5.74
C GLY A 141 5.99 -2.91 -6.60
N LEU A 142 5.05 -1.98 -6.85
CA LEU A 142 5.29 -0.76 -7.61
C LEU A 142 6.25 0.18 -6.86
N THR A 143 6.01 0.39 -5.56
CA THR A 143 6.92 1.15 -4.69
C THR A 143 8.31 0.55 -4.69
N ALA A 144 8.42 -0.78 -4.62
CA ALA A 144 9.69 -1.47 -4.69
C ALA A 144 10.39 -1.24 -6.04
N PHE A 145 9.65 -1.32 -7.15
CA PHE A 145 10.19 -1.11 -8.49
C PHE A 145 10.73 0.32 -8.70
N TRP A 146 10.05 1.32 -8.15
CA TRP A 146 10.44 2.73 -8.30
C TRP A 146 11.55 3.18 -7.35
N PHE A 147 11.57 2.65 -6.11
CA PHE A 147 12.43 3.19 -5.05
C PHE A 147 13.63 2.31 -4.68
N LEU A 148 13.68 1.03 -5.06
CA LEU A 148 14.88 0.22 -4.83
C LEU A 148 16.01 0.60 -5.81
N PRO A 149 17.25 0.67 -5.32
CA PRO A 149 18.40 0.86 -6.20
C PRO A 149 18.54 -0.37 -7.11
N LYS A 150 18.55 -0.16 -8.42
CA LYS A 150 18.83 -1.22 -9.39
C LYS A 150 20.23 -1.77 -9.11
N ARG A 151 20.42 -3.09 -9.14
CA ARG A 151 21.78 -3.64 -9.25
C ARG A 151 22.38 -3.05 -10.52
N LEU A 152 23.41 -2.22 -10.37
CA LEU A 152 24.37 -1.98 -11.44
C LEU A 152 25.00 -3.35 -11.71
N SER A 153 24.40 -4.09 -12.65
CA SER A 153 25.01 -5.27 -13.22
C SER A 153 26.38 -4.84 -13.77
N GLY A 154 27.39 -5.70 -13.62
CA GLY A 154 28.78 -5.44 -13.99
C GLY A 154 29.03 -5.29 -15.50
N GLU A 155 28.19 -4.57 -16.23
CA GLU A 155 28.36 -4.25 -17.66
C GLU A 155 29.35 -3.09 -17.89
N ALA A 156 29.89 -2.47 -16.84
CA ALA A 156 30.99 -1.52 -16.97
C ALA A 156 32.39 -2.16 -16.97
N VAL A 157 32.50 -3.49 -16.82
CA VAL A 157 33.81 -4.19 -16.78
C VAL A 157 34.16 -4.87 -18.11
N ASN A 158 33.21 -5.03 -19.03
CA ASN A 158 33.45 -5.73 -20.31
C ASN A 158 33.38 -4.83 -21.56
N GLN A 159 33.36 -3.51 -21.38
CA GLN A 159 33.41 -2.53 -22.48
C GLN A 159 34.74 -1.75 -22.53
N GLY A 160 35.78 -2.31 -21.92
CA GLY A 160 37.11 -1.68 -21.80
C GLY A 160 38.27 -2.69 -21.79
N ARG A 161 38.13 -3.83 -22.47
CA ARG A 161 39.25 -4.71 -22.82
C ARG A 161 39.11 -5.24 -24.23
#